data_AF-A0A975TEL1-F1
#
_entry.id   AF-A0A975TEL1-F1
#
_cell.length_a   1.000
_cell.length_b   1.000
_cell.length_c   1.000
_cell.angle_alpha   90.00
_cell.angle_beta   90.00
_cell.angle_gamma   90.00
#
_symmetry.space_group_name_H-M   'P 1'
#
loop_
_entity.id
_entity.type
_entity.pdbx_description
1 polymer ?
#
loop_
_entity_poly.entity_id
_entity_poly.type
_entity_poly.pdbx_seq_one_letter_code
_entity_poly.pdbx_strand_id
1 'polypeptide(L)'
;MARRPARPARPGPSRPDLTGRSDRSAAPCPCGLPAAYGACCGRFHSGAAGAATATTPPAAVPPPTGAISPTAVTPPTAELLMRSRYSAFAVGDEPYLLRSWAPATRPPGVDLDPAVRWTSLEILETTDGTPFHTTGTVTFRARFTHQGKPGVLSERSRFARHEGAWVYVDGTVAE
;
A
#
# COMPACT_ATOMS: atom_id res chain seq x y z
N MET A 1 35.24 -3.36 -57.14
CA MET A 1 34.48 -2.27 -56.47
C MET A 1 33.01 -2.66 -56.41
N ALA A 2 32.52 -3.16 -55.27
CA ALA A 2 31.09 -3.41 -55.07
C ALA A 2 30.70 -2.88 -53.69
N ARG A 3 30.04 -1.72 -53.66
CA ARG A 3 29.57 -1.07 -52.43
C ARG A 3 28.33 -1.82 -51.93
N ARG A 4 28.42 -2.49 -50.78
CA ARG A 4 27.27 -3.10 -50.10
C ARG A 4 26.34 -1.98 -49.58
N PRO A 5 25.03 -2.04 -49.80
CA PRO A 5 24.10 -1.08 -49.21
C PRO A 5 23.98 -1.31 -47.70
N ALA A 6 23.96 -0.22 -46.93
CA ALA A 6 23.77 -0.24 -45.49
C ALA A 6 22.31 -0.60 -45.15
N ARG A 7 22.13 -1.51 -44.19
CA ARG A 7 20.82 -1.85 -43.61
C ARG A 7 20.26 -0.67 -42.81
N PRO A 8 18.94 -0.40 -42.85
CA PRO A 8 18.34 0.62 -41.98
C PRO A 8 18.42 0.17 -40.52
N ALA A 9 18.76 1.11 -39.63
CA ALA A 9 18.76 0.92 -38.19
C ALA A 9 17.32 0.69 -37.69
N ARG A 10 17.14 -0.30 -36.81
CA ARG A 10 15.89 -0.48 -36.07
C ARG A 10 15.67 0.73 -35.14
N PRO A 11 14.43 1.19 -34.92
CA PRO A 11 14.15 2.18 -33.88
C PRO A 11 14.54 1.60 -32.52
N GLY A 12 15.24 2.39 -31.71
CA GLY A 12 15.54 2.04 -30.32
C GLY A 12 14.27 1.97 -29.47
N PRO A 13 14.29 1.26 -28.32
CA PRO A 13 13.13 1.22 -27.43
C PRO A 13 12.78 2.63 -26.94
N SER A 14 11.52 3.01 -27.14
CA SER A 14 10.93 4.27 -26.72
C SER A 14 11.10 4.48 -25.21
N ARG A 15 11.36 5.73 -24.80
CA ARG A 15 11.44 6.14 -23.38
C ARG A 15 10.13 5.76 -22.66
N PRO A 16 10.17 5.22 -21.42
CA PRO A 16 8.96 4.97 -20.65
C PRO A 16 8.28 6.30 -20.33
N ASP A 17 7.02 6.36 -20.74
CA ASP A 17 6.10 7.48 -20.54
C ASP A 17 5.73 7.61 -19.05
N LEU A 18 5.48 8.83 -18.58
CA LEU A 18 5.16 9.17 -17.18
C LEU A 18 3.80 8.62 -16.69
N THR A 19 3.16 7.74 -17.47
CA THR A 19 1.91 7.01 -17.20
C THR A 19 2.00 5.92 -16.11
N GLY A 20 3.20 5.56 -15.65
CA GLY A 20 3.41 4.44 -14.69
C GLY A 20 2.71 4.58 -13.33
N ARG A 21 2.25 5.78 -12.95
CA ARG A 21 1.51 6.01 -11.70
C ARG A 21 0.02 5.64 -11.83
N SER A 22 -0.56 5.79 -13.01
CA SER A 22 -1.97 5.44 -13.29
C SER A 22 -2.16 3.93 -13.44
N ASP A 23 -1.19 3.24 -14.05
CA ASP A 23 -1.20 1.78 -14.20
C ASP A 23 -1.16 1.06 -12.83
N ARG A 24 -0.31 1.54 -11.91
CA ARG A 24 -0.22 1.02 -10.55
C ARG A 24 -1.52 1.18 -9.75
N SER A 25 -2.26 2.27 -9.96
CA SER A 25 -3.54 2.51 -9.27
C SER A 25 -4.63 1.54 -9.73
N ALA A 26 -4.61 1.10 -10.98
CA ALA A 26 -5.56 0.15 -11.55
C ALA A 26 -5.20 -1.33 -11.29
N ALA A 27 -3.93 -1.62 -11.02
CA ALA A 27 -3.45 -2.96 -10.69
C ALA A 27 -4.15 -3.58 -9.46
N PRO A 28 -4.28 -4.92 -9.38
CA PRO A 28 -4.86 -5.58 -8.22
C PRO A 28 -4.06 -5.27 -6.95
N CYS A 29 -4.76 -5.07 -5.83
CA CYS A 29 -4.10 -4.72 -4.59
C CYS A 29 -3.27 -5.89 -4.01
N PRO A 30 -1.99 -5.68 -3.62
CA PRO A 30 -1.15 -6.76 -3.09
C PRO A 30 -1.72 -7.44 -1.84
N CYS A 31 -2.53 -6.73 -1.04
CA CYS A 31 -3.11 -7.25 0.20
C CYS A 31 -4.10 -8.42 0.04
N GLY A 32 -4.42 -8.82 -1.19
CA GLY A 32 -5.29 -9.97 -1.49
C GLY A 32 -6.79 -9.66 -1.52
N LEU A 33 -7.21 -8.41 -1.30
CA LEU A 33 -8.62 -8.01 -1.48
C LEU A 33 -8.95 -7.82 -2.97
N PRO A 34 -10.19 -8.10 -3.40
CA PRO A 34 -10.61 -8.08 -4.81
C PRO A 34 -10.83 -6.64 -5.37
N ALA A 35 -10.00 -5.68 -4.97
CA ALA A 35 -10.12 -4.29 -5.37
C ALA A 35 -8.80 -3.80 -6.01
N ALA A 36 -8.91 -2.78 -6.88
CA ALA A 36 -7.74 -2.11 -7.43
C ALA A 36 -6.94 -1.40 -6.32
N TYR A 37 -5.62 -1.36 -6.46
CA TYR A 37 -4.71 -0.80 -5.47
C TYR A 37 -5.11 0.61 -5.06
N GLY A 38 -5.41 1.51 -6.01
CA GLY A 38 -5.80 2.89 -5.72
C GLY A 38 -7.05 3.02 -4.85
N ALA A 39 -8.04 2.14 -5.05
CA ALA A 39 -9.29 2.12 -4.29
C ALA A 39 -9.18 1.36 -2.95
N CYS A 40 -8.15 0.52 -2.79
CA CYS A 40 -7.95 -0.35 -1.64
C CYS A 40 -6.94 0.21 -0.64
N CYS A 41 -5.65 -0.08 -0.81
CA CYS A 41 -4.57 0.40 0.08
C CYS A 41 -4.00 1.75 -0.38
N GLY A 42 -4.08 2.06 -1.66
CA GLY A 42 -3.57 3.30 -2.25
C GLY A 42 -4.20 4.57 -1.65
N ARG A 43 -5.48 4.53 -1.26
CA ARG A 43 -6.13 5.63 -0.52
C ARG A 43 -5.49 5.90 0.85
N PHE A 44 -5.06 4.85 1.56
CA PHE A 44 -4.38 5.00 2.85
C PHE A 44 -2.94 5.49 2.65
N HIS A 45 -2.26 5.02 1.61
CA HIS A 45 -0.87 5.38 1.31
C HIS A 45 -0.74 6.84 0.86
N SER A 46 -1.66 7.28 -0.01
CA SER A 46 -1.73 8.67 -0.48
C SER A 46 -2.16 9.66 0.60
N GLY A 47 -2.78 9.18 1.69
CA GLY A 47 -3.41 10.03 2.70
C GLY A 47 -4.61 10.82 2.17
N ALA A 48 -5.03 10.57 0.92
CA ALA A 48 -6.11 11.27 0.27
C ALA A 48 -7.43 10.52 0.48
N ALA A 49 -8.45 11.24 0.95
CA ALA A 49 -9.82 10.80 0.71
C ALA A 49 -10.02 10.72 -0.80
N GLY A 50 -10.22 9.50 -1.31
CA GLY A 50 -10.46 9.28 -2.72
C GLY A 50 -11.56 10.22 -3.18
N ALA A 51 -11.21 11.15 -4.06
CA ALA A 51 -12.21 11.88 -4.82
C ALA A 51 -12.94 10.83 -5.64
N ALA A 52 -14.16 10.49 -5.22
CA ALA A 52 -15.08 9.79 -6.08
C ALA A 52 -15.15 10.59 -7.38
N THR A 53 -14.77 9.98 -8.49
CA THR A 53 -14.98 10.54 -9.82
C THR A 53 -16.48 10.67 -10.01
N ALA A 54 -17.01 11.83 -9.67
CA ALA A 54 -18.33 12.24 -10.10
C ALA A 54 -18.22 12.52 -11.60
N THR A 55 -18.73 11.60 -12.41
CA THR A 55 -19.24 11.97 -13.74
C THR A 55 -20.43 12.90 -13.48
N THR A 56 -20.15 14.20 -13.41
CA THR A 56 -21.15 15.26 -13.23
C THR A 56 -21.64 15.72 -14.61
N PRO A 57 -22.96 15.72 -14.90
CA PRO A 57 -23.52 16.53 -15.99
C PRO A 57 -23.49 18.03 -15.60
N PRO A 58 -23.41 18.97 -16.56
CA PRO A 58 -23.19 20.37 -16.25
C PRO A 58 -24.46 21.04 -15.73
N ALA A 59 -24.48 21.45 -14.47
CA ALA A 59 -25.27 22.58 -14.00
C ALA A 59 -24.69 23.09 -12.67
N ALA A 60 -24.39 24.38 -12.66
CA ALA A 60 -23.67 25.08 -11.62
C ALA A 60 -24.41 25.08 -10.27
N VAL A 61 -23.68 24.67 -9.23
CA VAL A 61 -23.92 25.10 -7.85
C VAL A 61 -22.56 25.54 -7.27
N PRO A 62 -22.42 26.77 -6.74
CA PRO A 62 -21.20 27.17 -6.05
C PRO A 62 -21.07 26.39 -4.73
N PRO A 63 -19.86 25.96 -4.33
CA PRO A 63 -19.66 25.25 -3.07
C PRO A 63 -19.87 26.21 -1.87
N PRO A 64 -20.34 25.71 -0.71
CA PRO A 64 -20.33 26.50 0.51
C PRO A 64 -18.88 26.83 0.93
N THR A 65 -18.64 28.10 1.25
CA THR A 65 -17.40 28.60 1.87
C THR A 65 -17.26 28.01 3.27
N GLY A 66 -16.72 26.80 3.34
CA GLY A 66 -16.57 26.04 4.58
C GLY A 66 -15.91 24.69 4.31
N ALA A 67 -14.73 24.72 3.69
CA ALA A 67 -13.94 23.51 3.47
C ALA A 67 -13.39 23.00 4.81
N ILE A 68 -14.13 22.12 5.47
CA ILE A 68 -13.52 21.13 6.36
C ILE A 68 -12.71 20.20 5.45
N SER A 69 -11.38 20.33 5.53
CA SER A 69 -10.42 19.43 4.90
C SER A 69 -10.86 17.98 5.07
N PRO A 70 -10.71 17.10 4.05
CA PRO A 70 -10.99 15.69 4.25
C PRO A 70 -10.05 15.17 5.35
N THR A 71 -10.64 14.66 6.43
CA THR A 71 -9.94 13.88 7.44
C THR A 71 -9.07 12.84 6.71
N ALA A 72 -7.76 12.83 7.01
CA ALA A 72 -6.84 11.88 6.40
C ALA A 72 -7.43 10.47 6.48
N VAL A 73 -7.50 9.77 5.35
CA VAL A 73 -8.14 8.45 5.31
C VAL A 73 -7.20 7.43 5.93
N THR A 74 -7.55 6.98 7.13
CA THR A 74 -6.83 5.95 7.87
C THR A 74 -7.60 4.63 7.83
N PRO A 75 -6.90 3.48 7.93
CA PRO A 75 -7.57 2.19 8.04
C PRO A 75 -8.46 2.17 9.29
N PRO A 76 -9.75 1.80 9.18
CA PRO A 76 -10.67 1.83 10.32
C PRO A 76 -10.52 0.62 11.27
N THR A 77 -9.78 -0.41 10.85
CA THR A 77 -9.52 -1.62 11.65
C THR A 77 -8.05 -1.99 11.65
N ALA A 78 -7.61 -2.73 12.67
CA ALA A 78 -6.26 -3.27 12.76
C ALA A 78 -5.93 -4.18 11.57
N GLU A 79 -6.87 -5.01 11.12
CA GLU A 79 -6.69 -5.86 9.94
C GLU A 79 -6.45 -5.02 8.67
N LEU A 80 -7.24 -3.96 8.44
CA LEU A 80 -7.06 -3.11 7.28
C LEU A 80 -5.73 -2.36 7.33
N LEU A 81 -5.27 -1.98 8.52
CA LEU A 81 -3.94 -1.42 8.69
C LEU A 81 -2.86 -2.46 8.34
N MET A 82 -2.98 -3.69 8.84
CA MET A 82 -2.04 -4.76 8.53
C MET A 82 -1.95 -5.03 7.02
N ARG A 83 -3.10 -5.13 6.34
CA ARG A 83 -3.19 -5.28 4.88
C ARG A 83 -2.55 -4.11 4.12
N SER A 84 -2.77 -2.89 4.61
CA SER A 84 -2.15 -1.70 4.01
C SER A 84 -0.64 -1.70 4.21
N ARG A 85 -0.14 -2.01 5.42
CA ARG A 85 1.29 -2.11 5.70
C ARG A 85 1.96 -3.17 4.83
N TYR A 86 1.38 -4.36 4.69
CA TYR A 86 1.87 -5.36 3.75
C TYR A 86 1.95 -4.83 2.32
N SER A 87 0.93 -4.12 1.85
CA SER A 87 0.96 -3.53 0.50
C SER A 87 2.04 -2.47 0.37
N ALA A 88 2.33 -1.71 1.44
CA ALA A 88 3.41 -0.74 1.46
C ALA A 88 4.79 -1.42 1.32
N PHE A 89 5.01 -2.57 1.98
CA PHE A 89 6.19 -3.40 1.73
C PHE A 89 6.27 -3.88 0.27
N ALA A 90 5.14 -4.31 -0.31
CA ALA A 90 5.09 -4.81 -1.68
C ALA A 90 5.38 -3.73 -2.74
N VAL A 91 4.96 -2.48 -2.51
CA VAL A 91 5.14 -1.35 -3.46
C VAL A 91 6.32 -0.44 -3.13
N GLY A 92 6.98 -0.66 -1.98
CA GLY A 92 8.13 0.10 -1.53
C GLY A 92 7.81 1.46 -0.89
N ASP A 93 6.69 1.59 -0.17
CA ASP A 93 6.26 2.85 0.48
C ASP A 93 6.74 2.93 1.95
N GLU A 94 8.05 3.15 2.13
CA GLU A 94 8.65 3.37 3.45
C GLU A 94 8.00 4.53 4.24
N PRO A 95 7.71 5.70 3.64
CA PRO A 95 7.09 6.80 4.37
C PRO A 95 5.75 6.40 5.01
N TYR A 96 4.93 5.60 4.33
CA TYR A 96 3.70 5.07 4.93
C TYR A 96 3.97 4.10 6.09
N LEU A 97 4.97 3.23 5.96
CA LEU A 97 5.37 2.30 7.04
C LEU A 97 5.80 3.04 8.31
N LEU A 98 6.55 4.13 8.17
CA LEU A 98 6.98 4.95 9.29
C LEU A 98 5.81 5.75 9.90
N ARG A 99 4.95 6.37 9.08
CA ARG A 99 3.78 7.14 9.58
C ARG A 99 2.77 6.26 10.31
N SER A 100 2.59 5.02 9.85
CA SER A 100 1.66 4.06 10.47
C SER A 100 2.27 3.25 11.62
N TRP A 101 3.47 3.63 12.08
CA TRP A 101 4.12 3.07 13.26
C TRP A 101 3.84 3.93 14.50
N ALA A 102 3.61 3.28 15.63
CA ALA A 102 3.48 3.93 16.93
C ALA A 102 4.75 4.75 17.24
N PRO A 103 4.62 6.03 17.66
CA PRO A 103 5.79 6.88 17.90
C PRO A 103 6.81 6.29 18.90
N ALA A 104 6.32 5.55 19.89
CA ALA A 104 7.16 4.96 20.94
C ALA A 104 8.09 3.82 20.47
N THR A 105 7.73 3.13 19.38
CA THR A 105 8.48 1.95 18.89
C THR A 105 8.96 2.11 17.45
N ARG A 106 8.81 3.31 16.88
CA ARG A 106 9.14 3.60 15.48
C ARG A 106 10.66 3.53 15.27
N PRO A 107 11.16 2.70 14.33
CA PRO A 107 12.56 2.70 13.95
C PRO A 107 12.91 3.98 13.15
N PRO A 108 14.19 4.37 13.07
CA PRO A 108 14.63 5.55 12.31
C PRO A 108 14.43 5.42 10.79
N GLY A 109 14.32 4.19 10.28
CA GLY A 109 14.04 3.85 8.89
C GLY A 109 13.59 2.40 8.77
N VAL A 110 13.05 2.04 7.60
CA VAL A 110 12.67 0.65 7.30
C VAL A 110 13.46 0.18 6.09
N ASP A 111 14.27 -0.85 6.28
CA ASP A 111 15.02 -1.46 5.18
C ASP A 111 14.06 -2.24 4.27
N LEU A 112 13.94 -1.78 3.03
CA LEU A 112 13.12 -2.39 1.98
C LEU A 112 14.06 -3.03 0.97
N ASP A 113 14.44 -4.28 1.20
CA ASP A 113 15.30 -5.02 0.29
C ASP A 113 14.60 -5.19 -1.08
N PRO A 114 15.12 -4.57 -2.16
CA PRO A 114 14.52 -4.69 -3.50
C PRO A 114 14.61 -6.11 -4.07
N ALA A 115 15.44 -6.99 -3.49
CA ALA A 115 15.51 -8.41 -3.85
C ALA A 115 14.36 -9.23 -3.25
N VAL A 116 13.60 -8.67 -2.30
CA VAL A 116 12.41 -9.27 -1.72
C VAL A 116 11.17 -8.84 -2.51
N ARG A 117 10.44 -9.82 -3.03
CA ARG A 117 9.14 -9.60 -3.67
C ARG A 117 8.05 -10.30 -2.89
N TRP A 118 7.17 -9.51 -2.28
CA TRP A 118 5.98 -9.98 -1.59
C TRP A 118 4.94 -10.48 -2.61
N THR A 119 4.45 -11.71 -2.43
CA THR A 119 3.59 -12.38 -3.40
C THR A 119 2.17 -12.60 -2.91
N SER A 120 1.97 -12.84 -1.61
CA SER A 120 0.62 -12.91 -1.04
C SER A 120 0.61 -12.69 0.47
N LEU A 121 -0.56 -12.24 0.95
CA LEU A 121 -0.88 -12.10 2.36
C LEU A 121 -2.11 -12.94 2.68
N GLU A 122 -2.04 -13.66 3.79
CA GLU A 122 -3.17 -14.38 4.38
C GLU A 122 -3.33 -13.95 5.83
N ILE A 123 -4.53 -13.52 6.19
CA ILE A 123 -4.87 -13.22 7.58
C ILE A 123 -5.38 -14.53 8.20
N LEU A 124 -4.71 -14.99 9.25
CA LEU A 124 -5.03 -16.24 9.93
C LEU A 124 -6.01 -15.99 11.08
N GLU A 125 -5.79 -14.91 11.83
CA GLU A 125 -6.60 -14.57 13.00
C GLU A 125 -6.59 -13.06 13.25
N THR A 126 -7.70 -12.54 13.75
CA THR A 126 -7.82 -11.18 14.28
C THR A 126 -8.46 -11.22 15.66
N THR A 127 -7.86 -10.55 16.63
CA THR A 127 -8.46 -10.34 17.96
C THR A 127 -8.66 -8.86 18.18
N ASP A 128 -9.86 -8.46 18.61
CA ASP A 128 -10.27 -7.06 18.73
C ASP A 128 -10.02 -6.27 17.43
N GLY A 129 -9.49 -5.04 17.51
CA GLY A 129 -9.06 -4.30 16.32
C GLY A 129 -10.20 -3.77 15.43
N THR A 130 -11.45 -3.84 15.88
CA THR A 130 -12.61 -3.23 15.21
C THR A 130 -12.63 -1.71 15.43
N PRO A 131 -13.49 -0.94 14.71
CA PRO A 131 -13.53 0.52 14.86
C PRO A 131 -13.91 1.04 16.25
N PHE A 132 -14.36 0.17 17.16
CA PHE A 132 -14.74 0.52 18.53
C PHE A 132 -13.66 0.17 19.56
N HIS A 133 -12.66 -0.61 19.16
CA HIS A 133 -11.55 -0.99 20.04
C HIS A 133 -10.41 0.03 19.98
N THR A 134 -9.60 0.03 21.04
CA THR A 134 -8.37 0.83 21.16
C THR A 134 -7.12 0.00 20.95
N THR A 135 -7.22 -1.33 20.97
CA THR A 135 -6.14 -2.29 20.73
C THR A 135 -6.63 -3.44 19.86
N GLY A 136 -5.72 -4.14 19.21
CA GLY A 136 -6.03 -5.34 18.46
C GLY A 136 -4.78 -6.10 18.03
N THR A 137 -4.95 -7.37 17.72
CA THR A 137 -3.89 -8.23 17.19
C THR A 137 -4.31 -8.83 15.86
N VAL A 138 -3.34 -9.01 14.98
CA VAL A 138 -3.53 -9.68 13.70
C VAL A 138 -2.42 -10.71 13.52
N THR A 139 -2.80 -11.97 13.42
CA THR A 139 -1.91 -13.06 13.04
C THR A 139 -2.02 -13.26 11.54
N PHE A 140 -0.90 -13.23 10.84
CA PHE A 140 -0.88 -13.34 9.38
C PHE A 140 0.29 -14.19 8.89
N ARG A 141 0.15 -14.63 7.65
CA ARG A 141 1.19 -15.32 6.88
C ARG A 141 1.40 -14.59 5.57
N ALA A 142 2.61 -14.06 5.40
CA ALA A 142 3.04 -13.39 4.18
C ALA A 142 4.01 -14.29 3.40
N ARG A 143 3.74 -14.52 2.12
CA ARG A 143 4.69 -15.22 1.23
C ARG A 143 5.46 -14.21 0.43
N PHE A 144 6.74 -14.49 0.22
CA PHE A 144 7.64 -13.68 -0.56
C PHE A 144 8.60 -14.54 -1.37
N THR A 145 9.27 -13.93 -2.34
CA THR A 145 10.46 -14.50 -2.96
C THR A 145 11.66 -13.61 -2.68
N HIS A 146 12.78 -14.20 -2.28
CA HIS A 146 14.03 -13.49 -2.04
C HIS A 146 15.11 -14.12 -2.91
N GLN A 147 15.69 -13.36 -3.84
CA GLN A 147 16.66 -13.86 -4.83
C GLN A 147 16.16 -15.11 -5.58
N GLY A 148 14.87 -15.12 -5.92
CA GLY A 148 14.20 -16.22 -6.62
C GLY A 148 13.82 -17.43 -5.74
N LYS A 149 14.19 -17.44 -4.46
CA LYS A 149 13.80 -18.50 -3.52
C LYS A 149 12.51 -18.14 -2.81
N PRO A 150 11.49 -19.01 -2.78
CA PRO A 150 10.27 -18.77 -2.03
C PRO A 150 10.54 -18.82 -0.52
N GLY A 151 9.87 -17.94 0.22
CA GLY A 151 9.90 -17.84 1.67
C GLY A 151 8.52 -17.50 2.24
N VAL A 152 8.35 -17.77 3.52
CA VAL A 152 7.13 -17.48 4.27
C VAL A 152 7.51 -16.79 5.57
N LEU A 153 6.79 -15.72 5.90
CA LEU A 153 6.85 -15.04 7.18
C LEU A 153 5.50 -15.23 7.88
N SER A 154 5.51 -15.81 9.06
CA SER A 154 4.35 -15.89 9.95
C SER A 154 4.59 -14.96 11.14
N GLU A 155 3.68 -14.04 11.42
CA GLU A 155 3.83 -13.09 12.53
C GLU A 155 2.47 -12.82 13.18
N ARG A 156 2.49 -12.61 14.51
CA ARG A 156 1.41 -11.99 15.26
C ARG A 156 1.76 -10.55 15.58
N SER A 157 1.13 -9.61 14.90
CA SER A 157 1.33 -8.17 15.12
C SER A 157 0.34 -7.60 16.13
N ARG A 158 0.78 -6.60 16.89
CA ARG A 158 -0.02 -5.78 17.82
C ARG A 158 -0.24 -4.38 17.27
N PHE A 159 -1.47 -3.89 17.45
CA PHE A 159 -1.91 -2.59 17.01
C PHE A 159 -2.60 -1.85 18.15
N ALA A 160 -2.47 -0.52 18.13
CA ALA A 160 -3.14 0.37 19.07
C ALA A 160 -3.72 1.57 18.34
N ARG A 161 -4.70 2.23 18.96
CA ARG A 161 -5.27 3.47 18.46
C ARG A 161 -4.53 4.67 19.04
N HIS A 162 -3.99 5.49 18.15
CA HIS A 162 -3.26 6.71 18.47
C HIS A 162 -3.85 7.87 17.67
N GLU A 163 -4.30 8.92 18.35
CA GLU A 163 -4.92 10.11 17.73
C GLU A 163 -6.07 9.76 16.76
N GLY A 164 -6.87 8.74 17.13
CA GLY A 164 -8.00 8.29 16.33
C GLY A 164 -7.66 7.33 15.19
N ALA A 165 -6.37 7.11 14.88
CA ALA A 165 -5.87 6.22 13.84
C ALA A 165 -5.27 4.93 14.43
N TRP A 166 -5.36 3.82 13.69
CA TRP A 166 -4.61 2.61 14.05
C TRP A 166 -3.12 2.79 13.73
N VAL A 167 -2.25 2.32 14.63
CA VAL A 167 -0.80 2.26 14.45
C VAL A 167 -0.26 0.89 14.82
N TYR A 168 0.78 0.45 14.11
CA TYR A 168 1.55 -0.75 14.45
C TYR A 168 2.44 -0.49 15.66
N VAL A 169 2.38 -1.36 16.66
CA VAL A 169 3.18 -1.23 17.89
C VAL A 169 4.42 -2.11 17.77
N ASP A 170 4.23 -3.40 17.53
CA ASP A 170 5.26 -4.43 17.43
C ASP A 170 4.64 -5.74 16.92
N GLY A 171 5.47 -6.75 16.73
CA GLY A 171 5.04 -8.09 16.35
C GLY A 171 6.01 -9.15 16.82
N THR A 172 5.51 -10.37 16.91
CA THR A 172 6.31 -11.55 17.26
C THR A 172 6.26 -12.52 16.09
N VAL A 173 7.42 -12.84 15.52
CA VAL A 173 7.55 -13.86 14.48
C VAL A 173 7.17 -15.20 15.09
N ALA A 174 6.26 -15.90 14.44
CA ALA A 174 5.91 -17.27 14.77
C ALA A 174 6.78 -18.20 13.90
N GLU A 175 7.40 -19.19 14.52
CA GLU A 175 8.15 -20.25 13.82
C GLU A 175 7.23 -21.16 12.99
#